data_AF-A0A6J1RHX5-F1
#
_entry.id   AF-A0A6J1RHX5-F1
#
_cell.length_a   1.000
_cell.length_b   1.000
_cell.length_c   1.000
_cell.angle_alpha   90.00
_cell.angle_beta   90.00
_cell.angle_gamma   90.00
#
_symmetry.space_group_name_H-M   'P 1'
#
loop_
_entity.id
_entity.type
_entity.pdbx_description
1 polymer ?
#
loop_
_entity_poly.entity_id
_entity_poly.type
_entity_poly.pdbx_seq_one_letter_code
_entity_poly.pdbx_strand_id
1 'polypeptide(L)'
;MDNENLSCAYDGEENAQLSPLQCLPVEIFLHICSFLDGSTLVHGLSLVCKQFYQTLKDANSLWKARINHIWPDASYPLLPPATPDELCWMLSYVTIKQETALWKQQKNRLFMKKSHNSFQDAVSLMHVNGISHVVYTSNRHLLYKEIPSRKKLSHEIENSGRICAHSAGIKDITAIDNTMYSCSLDPNVKSWMLTNTGLVHQRTYD
;
A
#
# COMPACT_ATOMS: atom_id res chain seq x y z
N MET A 1 72.82 -12.70 -23.68
CA MET A 1 71.84 -13.77 -23.89
C MET A 1 71.57 -14.41 -22.53
N ASP A 2 70.54 -13.87 -21.88
CA ASP A 2 69.40 -14.56 -21.23
C ASP A 2 69.75 -15.63 -20.16
N ASN A 3 69.12 -15.72 -18.98
CA ASN A 3 67.80 -15.26 -18.59
C ASN A 3 67.73 -15.20 -17.05
N GLU A 4 67.01 -14.20 -16.54
CA GLU A 4 66.64 -14.03 -15.13
C GLU A 4 65.76 -15.19 -14.66
N ASN A 5 65.98 -15.64 -13.42
CA ASN A 5 65.01 -16.46 -12.70
C ASN A 5 64.97 -16.00 -11.23
N LEU A 6 64.37 -14.83 -11.03
CA LEU A 6 63.85 -14.39 -9.73
C LEU A 6 62.52 -15.10 -9.49
N SER A 7 62.54 -16.27 -8.85
CA SER A 7 61.34 -16.80 -8.20
C SER A 7 61.26 -16.26 -6.77
N CYS A 8 60.93 -14.99 -6.63
CA CYS A 8 60.45 -14.45 -5.37
C CYS A 8 58.96 -14.82 -5.27
N ALA A 9 58.68 -15.93 -4.59
CA ALA A 9 57.35 -16.26 -4.14
C ALA A 9 56.93 -15.23 -3.09
N TYR A 10 56.07 -14.29 -3.48
CA TYR A 10 55.35 -13.39 -2.58
C TYR A 10 53.87 -13.75 -2.59
N ASP A 11 53.44 -14.26 -1.45
CA ASP A 11 52.19 -14.00 -0.74
C ASP A 11 50.86 -14.24 -1.47
N GLY A 12 50.30 -15.42 -1.21
CA GLY A 12 48.86 -15.63 -1.21
C GLY A 12 48.23 -14.99 0.02
N GLU A 13 47.86 -13.71 -0.09
CA GLU A 13 46.79 -13.13 0.71
C GLU A 13 45.61 -12.82 -0.22
N GLU A 14 44.43 -13.32 0.14
CA GLU A 14 43.13 -12.94 -0.42
C GLU A 14 42.86 -11.44 -0.21
N ASN A 15 43.55 -10.58 -0.95
CA ASN A 15 43.16 -9.19 -1.11
C ASN A 15 42.03 -9.13 -2.14
N ALA A 16 40.84 -9.61 -1.75
CA ALA A 16 39.61 -9.15 -2.35
C ALA A 16 39.53 -7.65 -2.07
N GLN A 17 40.10 -6.84 -2.97
CA GLN A 17 40.11 -5.38 -2.85
C GLN A 17 38.67 -4.91 -2.65
N LEU A 18 38.36 -4.50 -1.42
CA LEU A 18 37.07 -3.89 -1.10
C LEU A 18 36.89 -2.71 -2.04
N SER A 19 35.74 -2.63 -2.68
CA SER A 19 35.49 -1.54 -3.61
C SER A 19 35.60 -0.21 -2.86
N PRO A 20 36.11 0.87 -3.49
CA PRO A 20 36.26 2.17 -2.81
C PRO A 20 34.99 2.66 -2.14
N LEU A 21 33.82 2.29 -2.67
CA LEU A 21 32.50 2.59 -2.12
C LEU A 21 32.18 1.86 -0.80
N GLN A 22 32.73 0.66 -0.59
CA GLN A 22 32.53 -0.12 0.65
C GLN A 22 33.38 0.40 1.81
N CYS A 23 34.45 1.13 1.51
CA CYS A 23 35.36 1.74 2.48
C CYS A 23 34.91 3.15 2.92
N LEU A 24 33.85 3.70 2.33
CA LEU A 24 33.33 5.02 2.70
C LEU A 24 32.60 4.99 4.04
N PRO A 25 32.66 6.07 4.83
CA PRO A 25 31.72 6.29 5.94
C PRO A 25 30.27 6.23 5.42
N VAL A 26 29.39 5.66 6.24
CA VAL A 26 28.00 5.38 5.85
C VAL A 26 27.26 6.66 5.43
N GLU A 27 27.56 7.79 6.06
CA GLU A 27 26.97 9.09 5.76
C GLU A 27 27.36 9.58 4.36
N ILE A 28 28.63 9.38 3.97
CA ILE A 28 29.12 9.78 2.64
C ILE A 28 28.52 8.87 1.57
N PHE A 29 28.44 7.57 1.84
CA PHE A 29 27.76 6.63 0.96
C PHE A 29 26.27 7.00 0.78
N LEU A 30 25.55 7.30 1.87
CA LEU A 30 24.15 7.69 1.80
C LEU A 30 23.95 9.06 1.14
N HIS A 31 24.91 9.98 1.30
CA HIS A 31 24.92 11.24 0.58
C HIS A 31 25.04 11.03 -0.93
N ILE A 32 25.96 10.16 -1.40
CA ILE A 32 26.03 9.76 -2.81
C ILE A 32 24.69 9.15 -3.26
N CYS A 33 24.12 8.24 -2.46
CA CYS A 33 22.84 7.62 -2.75
C CYS A 33 21.69 8.63 -2.84
N SER A 34 21.76 9.79 -2.17
CA SER A 34 20.73 10.83 -2.24
C SER A 34 20.57 11.43 -3.65
N PHE A 35 21.62 11.41 -4.47
CA PHE A 35 21.59 11.90 -5.86
C PHE A 35 21.08 10.87 -6.88
N LEU A 36 20.99 9.59 -6.50
CA LEU A 36 20.54 8.52 -7.39
C LEU A 36 19.00 8.40 -7.38
N ASP A 37 18.41 7.89 -8.46
CA ASP A 37 16.98 7.53 -8.44
C ASP A 37 16.76 6.33 -7.51
N GLY A 38 15.64 6.33 -6.77
CA GLY A 38 15.36 5.25 -5.83
C GLY A 38 15.21 3.89 -6.51
N SER A 39 14.77 3.82 -7.77
CA SER A 39 14.75 2.56 -8.54
C SER A 39 16.16 2.04 -8.78
N THR A 40 17.13 2.91 -9.07
CA THR A 40 18.54 2.53 -9.25
C THR A 40 19.14 2.01 -7.96
N LEU A 41 18.78 2.60 -6.82
CA LEU A 41 19.22 2.13 -5.51
C LEU A 41 18.66 0.74 -5.19
N VAL A 42 17.34 0.56 -5.34
CA VAL A 42 16.68 -0.71 -5.00
C VAL A 42 17.01 -1.81 -5.99
N HIS A 43 16.86 -1.58 -7.29
CA HIS A 43 16.99 -2.64 -8.31
C HIS A 43 18.40 -2.73 -8.91
N GLY A 44 19.33 -1.86 -8.50
CA GLY A 44 20.73 -1.88 -8.90
C GLY A 44 21.65 -2.05 -7.70
N LEU A 45 21.89 -0.96 -6.97
CA LEU A 45 22.93 -0.90 -5.93
C LEU A 45 22.72 -1.91 -4.80
N SER A 46 21.48 -2.15 -4.38
CA SER A 46 21.16 -3.12 -3.34
C SER A 46 21.49 -4.57 -3.73
N LEU A 47 21.58 -4.87 -5.03
CA LEU A 47 21.87 -6.21 -5.54
C LEU A 47 23.36 -6.46 -5.75
N VAL A 48 24.20 -5.43 -5.63
CA VAL A 48 25.65 -5.53 -5.87
C VAL A 48 26.35 -6.29 -4.74
N CYS A 49 26.05 -5.97 -3.47
CA CYS A 49 26.61 -6.70 -2.33
C CYS A 49 25.72 -6.60 -1.08
N LYS A 50 25.96 -7.51 -0.12
CA LYS A 50 25.22 -7.56 1.16
C LYS A 50 25.35 -6.28 1.97
N GLN A 51 26.52 -5.64 1.97
CA GLN A 51 26.75 -4.40 2.71
C GLN A 51 25.88 -3.26 2.16
N PHE A 52 25.82 -3.07 0.84
CA PHE A 52 24.96 -2.05 0.25
C PHE A 52 23.48 -2.33 0.49
N TYR A 53 23.07 -3.60 0.42
CA TYR A 53 21.71 -3.99 0.78
C TYR A 53 21.37 -3.60 2.22
N GLN A 54 22.21 -3.96 3.19
CA GLN A 54 22.00 -3.66 4.61
C GLN A 54 21.98 -2.16 4.86
N THR A 55 22.98 -1.43 4.37
CA THR A 55 23.06 0.02 4.51
C THR A 55 21.83 0.72 3.93
N LEU A 56 21.38 0.32 2.74
CA LEU A 56 20.18 0.88 2.13
C LEU A 56 18.91 0.48 2.88
N LYS A 57 18.80 -0.78 3.34
CA LYS A 57 17.65 -1.26 4.12
C LYS A 57 17.46 -0.42 5.39
N ASP A 58 18.55 -0.06 6.06
CA ASP A 58 18.54 0.63 7.34
C ASP A 58 18.51 2.18 7.22
N ALA A 59 18.65 2.71 6.00
CA ALA A 59 18.66 4.14 5.70
C ALA A 59 17.26 4.79 5.73
N ASN A 60 16.58 4.71 6.87
CA ASN A 60 15.20 5.17 7.04
C ASN A 60 15.00 6.66 6.68
N SER A 61 15.96 7.53 7.05
CA SER A 61 15.90 8.97 6.74
C SER A 61 15.89 9.24 5.23
N LEU A 62 16.72 8.52 4.47
CA LEU A 62 16.79 8.62 3.02
C LEU A 62 15.44 8.26 2.37
N TRP A 63 14.85 7.13 2.76
CA TRP A 63 13.60 6.67 2.18
C TRP A 63 12.40 7.50 2.61
N LYS A 64 12.33 7.92 3.89
CA LYS A 64 11.31 8.84 4.38
C LYS A 64 11.33 10.16 3.61
N ALA A 65 12.51 10.76 3.41
CA ALA A 65 12.65 12.00 2.65
C ALA A 65 12.13 11.84 1.21
N ARG A 66 12.47 10.72 0.55
CA ARG A 66 12.00 10.42 -0.81
C ARG A 66 10.49 10.19 -0.88
N ILE A 67 9.90 9.50 0.10
CA ILE A 67 8.46 9.30 0.17
C ILE A 67 7.74 10.63 0.40
N ASN A 68 8.22 11.46 1.33
CA ASN A 68 7.66 12.78 1.61
C ASN A 68 7.66 13.70 0.38
N HIS A 69 8.62 13.53 -0.53
CA HIS A 69 8.63 14.26 -1.80
C HIS A 69 7.53 13.79 -2.78
N ILE A 70 7.12 12.52 -2.73
CA ILE A 70 6.03 11.98 -3.57
C ILE A 70 4.68 12.26 -2.92
N TRP A 71 4.59 12.06 -1.61
CA TRP A 71 3.39 12.23 -0.81
C TRP A 71 3.74 13.04 0.45
N PRO A 72 3.51 14.36 0.44
CA PRO A 72 3.69 15.20 1.61
C PRO A 72 2.85 14.68 2.79
N ASP A 73 3.40 14.75 4.01
CA ASP A 73 2.74 14.32 5.25
C ASP A 73 2.55 12.80 5.45
N ALA A 74 3.26 11.96 4.67
CA ALA A 74 3.32 10.52 4.88
C ALA A 74 3.98 10.17 6.23
N SER A 75 3.18 10.16 7.29
CA SER A 75 3.63 9.95 8.67
C SER A 75 3.86 8.47 9.01
N TYR A 76 3.39 7.56 8.15
CA TYR A 76 3.44 6.11 8.35
C TYR A 76 3.79 5.39 7.05
N PRO A 77 4.57 4.29 7.12
CA PRO A 77 4.83 3.45 5.96
C PRO A 77 3.52 2.75 5.55
N LEU A 78 3.23 2.73 4.24
CA LEU A 78 1.98 2.18 3.71
C LEU A 78 1.87 0.66 3.81
N LEU A 79 3.00 -0.04 3.95
CA LEU A 79 3.00 -1.49 4.15
C LEU A 79 2.94 -1.78 5.65
N PRO A 80 1.96 -2.59 6.11
CA PRO A 80 1.96 -3.04 7.49
C PRO A 80 3.26 -3.80 7.76
N PRO A 81 3.91 -3.57 8.92
CA PRO A 81 5.10 -4.32 9.29
C PRO A 81 4.82 -5.83 9.25
N ALA A 82 5.69 -6.62 8.61
CA ALA A 82 5.64 -8.08 8.72
C ALA A 82 5.94 -8.53 10.17
N THR A 83 6.69 -7.72 10.92
CA THR A 83 6.90 -7.79 12.36
C THR A 83 6.99 -6.37 12.94
N PRO A 84 6.57 -6.13 14.20
CA PRO A 84 6.43 -4.79 14.79
C PRO A 84 7.64 -3.83 14.64
N ASP A 85 8.85 -4.38 14.44
CA ASP A 85 10.11 -3.61 14.37
C ASP A 85 10.74 -3.52 12.96
N GLU A 86 10.10 -4.04 11.91
CA GLU A 86 10.67 -4.05 10.54
C GLU A 86 9.87 -3.17 9.57
N LEU A 87 9.83 -1.86 9.85
CA LEU A 87 9.32 -0.89 8.88
C LEU A 87 10.33 -0.72 7.74
N CYS A 88 10.16 -1.49 6.65
CA CYS A 88 11.02 -1.36 5.47
C CYS A 88 10.57 -0.17 4.59
N TRP A 89 11.07 1.02 4.93
CA TRP A 89 10.82 2.24 4.16
C TRP A 89 11.29 2.14 2.70
N MET A 90 12.33 1.35 2.45
CA MET A 90 12.79 1.01 1.09
C MET A 90 11.70 0.33 0.26
N LEU A 91 11.06 -0.73 0.80
CA LEU A 91 9.97 -1.44 0.10
C LEU A 91 8.70 -0.59 0.01
N SER A 92 8.44 0.24 1.02
CA SER A 92 7.33 1.20 1.00
C SER A 92 7.50 2.20 -0.16
N TYR A 93 8.71 2.73 -0.36
CA TYR A 93 9.02 3.64 -1.47
C TYR A 93 8.76 2.97 -2.84
N VAL A 94 9.20 1.73 -3.02
CA VAL A 94 8.98 0.97 -4.26
C VAL A 94 7.49 0.81 -4.55
N THR A 95 6.72 0.41 -3.54
CA THR A 95 5.28 0.20 -3.64
C THR A 95 4.56 1.51 -3.99
N ILE A 96 4.90 2.61 -3.32
CA ILE A 96 4.36 3.94 -3.60
C ILE A 96 4.65 4.36 -5.03
N LYS A 97 5.88 4.17 -5.51
CA LYS A 97 6.28 4.55 -6.87
C LYS A 97 5.51 3.74 -7.91
N GLN A 98 5.37 2.44 -7.70
CA GLN A 98 4.61 1.55 -8.59
C GLN A 98 3.13 1.94 -8.64
N GLU A 99 2.48 2.10 -7.49
CA GLU A 99 1.08 2.52 -7.43
C GLU A 99 0.88 3.90 -8.05
N THR A 100 1.73 4.88 -7.73
CA THR A 100 1.67 6.23 -8.32
C THR A 100 1.78 6.19 -9.85
N ALA A 101 2.63 5.33 -10.40
CA ALA A 101 2.73 5.13 -11.84
C ALA A 101 1.45 4.52 -12.43
N LEU A 102 0.84 3.54 -11.75
CA LEU A 102 -0.44 2.95 -12.16
C LEU A 102 -1.58 3.98 -12.16
N TRP A 103 -1.65 4.82 -11.11
CA TRP A 103 -2.63 5.91 -11.02
C TRP A 103 -2.51 6.91 -12.17
N LYS A 104 -1.28 7.24 -12.58
CA LYS A 104 -1.03 8.13 -13.73
C LYS A 104 -1.51 7.55 -15.07
N GLN A 105 -1.44 6.23 -15.24
CA GLN A 105 -1.78 5.60 -16.51
C GLN A 105 -3.30 5.50 -16.77
N GLN A 106 -4.15 5.68 -15.75
CA GLN A 106 -5.63 5.58 -15.83
C GLN A 106 -6.21 4.28 -16.44
N LYS A 107 -5.38 3.27 -16.73
CA LYS A 107 -5.78 2.05 -17.46
C LYS A 107 -6.66 1.06 -16.69
N ASN A 108 -6.85 1.26 -15.38
CA ASN A 108 -7.50 0.29 -14.48
C ASN A 108 -8.71 0.89 -13.75
N ARG A 109 -9.68 1.46 -14.48
CA ARG A 109 -10.92 1.97 -13.89
C ARG A 109 -11.99 0.89 -13.87
N LEU A 110 -12.54 0.63 -12.68
CA LEU A 110 -13.74 -0.17 -12.53
C LEU A 110 -14.96 0.75 -12.63
N PHE A 111 -15.86 0.45 -13.55
CA PHE A 111 -17.14 1.13 -13.66
C PHE A 111 -18.22 0.29 -13.00
N MET A 112 -18.80 0.80 -11.92
CA MET A 112 -20.03 0.23 -11.38
C MET A 112 -21.22 0.87 -12.07
N LYS A 113 -21.98 0.06 -12.83
CA LYS A 113 -23.24 0.49 -13.42
C LYS A 113 -24.24 0.85 -12.32
N LYS A 114 -24.83 2.04 -12.39
CA LYS A 114 -25.89 2.50 -11.50
C LYS A 114 -27.08 1.53 -11.62
N SER A 115 -27.47 0.88 -10.53
CA SER A 115 -28.54 -0.11 -10.58
C SER A 115 -29.94 0.52 -10.59
N HIS A 116 -30.14 1.73 -10.04
CA HIS A 116 -31.46 2.38 -9.98
C HIS A 116 -31.41 3.92 -10.00
N ASN A 117 -32.50 4.57 -10.43
CA ASN A 117 -32.69 6.03 -10.50
C ASN A 117 -32.74 6.77 -9.14
N SER A 118 -32.31 6.14 -8.06
CA SER A 118 -32.24 6.77 -6.73
C SER A 118 -30.98 7.64 -6.59
N PHE A 119 -31.07 8.67 -5.75
CA PHE A 119 -29.91 9.40 -5.26
C PHE A 119 -29.05 8.48 -4.38
N GLN A 120 -27.74 8.52 -4.62
CA GLN A 120 -26.74 7.90 -3.76
C GLN A 120 -26.15 9.03 -2.95
N ASP A 121 -26.42 9.05 -1.64
CA ASP A 121 -26.06 10.17 -0.78
C ASP A 121 -24.68 9.96 -0.15
N ALA A 122 -24.26 8.72 0.07
CA ALA A 122 -22.96 8.38 0.65
C ALA A 122 -22.42 7.04 0.12
N VAL A 123 -21.10 6.93 0.04
CA VAL A 123 -20.36 5.75 -0.43
C VAL A 123 -19.15 5.52 0.50
N SER A 124 -18.92 4.28 0.90
CA SER A 124 -17.79 3.86 1.71
C SER A 124 -17.12 2.62 1.11
N LEU A 125 -15.79 2.57 1.21
CA LEU A 125 -14.98 1.43 0.82
C LEU A 125 -14.56 0.68 2.08
N MET A 126 -14.96 -0.58 2.19
CA MET A 126 -14.62 -1.44 3.32
C MET A 126 -13.74 -2.59 2.85
N HIS A 127 -12.80 -3.01 3.71
CA HIS A 127 -11.95 -4.15 3.44
C HIS A 127 -12.10 -5.16 4.56
N VAL A 128 -12.71 -6.32 4.26
CA VAL A 128 -13.03 -7.35 5.25
C VAL A 128 -12.49 -8.68 4.75
N ASN A 129 -11.67 -9.35 5.56
CA ASN A 129 -11.10 -10.67 5.26
C ASN A 129 -10.36 -10.74 3.91
N GLY A 130 -9.65 -9.68 3.51
CA GLY A 130 -8.94 -9.65 2.22
C GLY A 130 -9.81 -9.28 1.02
N ILE A 131 -11.11 -9.04 1.22
CA ILE A 131 -12.08 -8.74 0.16
C ILE A 131 -12.57 -7.29 0.32
N SER A 132 -12.41 -6.51 -0.75
CA SER A 132 -12.89 -5.13 -0.79
C SER A 132 -14.35 -5.08 -1.19
N HIS A 133 -15.13 -4.28 -0.47
CA HIS A 133 -16.55 -4.09 -0.69
C HIS A 133 -16.84 -2.60 -0.81
N VAL A 134 -17.69 -2.21 -1.76
CA VAL A 134 -18.30 -0.88 -1.77
C VAL A 134 -19.63 -0.98 -1.07
N VAL A 135 -19.85 -0.13 -0.07
CA VAL A 135 -21.15 0.10 0.54
C VAL A 135 -21.65 1.47 0.15
N TYR A 136 -22.90 1.60 -0.26
CA TYR A 136 -23.48 2.85 -0.68
C TYR A 136 -24.95 2.95 -0.30
N THR A 137 -25.41 4.19 -0.15
CA THR A 137 -26.78 4.46 0.26
C THR A 137 -27.70 4.64 -0.94
N SER A 138 -28.98 4.33 -0.76
CA SER A 138 -30.05 4.64 -1.71
C SER A 138 -31.34 4.88 -0.95
N ASN A 139 -31.72 6.14 -0.81
CA ASN A 139 -32.83 6.55 0.05
C ASN A 139 -32.68 5.93 1.46
N ARG A 140 -33.54 4.97 1.81
CA ARG A 140 -33.59 4.30 3.11
C ARG A 140 -32.76 3.02 3.21
N HIS A 141 -32.07 2.67 2.12
CA HIS A 141 -31.40 1.38 1.97
C HIS A 141 -29.89 1.52 1.98
N LEU A 142 -29.26 0.50 2.55
CA LEU A 142 -27.85 0.20 2.36
C LEU A 142 -27.72 -0.85 1.29
N LEU A 143 -26.87 -0.58 0.31
CA LEU A 143 -26.45 -1.54 -0.70
C LEU A 143 -24.98 -1.82 -0.50
N TYR A 144 -24.59 -3.07 -0.62
CA TYR A 144 -23.19 -3.44 -0.61
C TYR A 144 -22.88 -4.32 -1.81
N LYS A 145 -21.64 -4.22 -2.27
CA LYS A 145 -21.18 -4.86 -3.49
C LYS A 145 -19.72 -5.26 -3.35
N GLU A 146 -19.44 -6.53 -3.63
CA GLU A 146 -18.06 -7.02 -3.65
C GLU A 146 -17.30 -6.42 -4.84
N ILE A 147 -16.09 -5.93 -4.62
CA ILE A 147 -15.20 -5.48 -5.70
C ILE A 147 -14.41 -6.69 -6.19
N PRO A 148 -14.61 -7.14 -7.43
CA PRO A 148 -13.88 -8.28 -7.94
C PRO A 148 -12.39 -8.00 -7.96
N SER A 149 -11.59 -9.00 -7.57
CA SER A 149 -10.15 -8.93 -7.73
C SER A 149 -9.78 -8.78 -9.21
N ARG A 150 -8.64 -8.13 -9.52
CA ARG A 150 -8.17 -7.88 -10.91
C ARG A 150 -8.13 -9.12 -11.81
N LYS A 151 -8.09 -10.34 -11.24
CA LYS A 151 -8.07 -11.61 -11.99
C LYS A 151 -9.44 -12.05 -12.52
N LYS A 152 -10.54 -11.50 -11.99
CA LYS A 152 -11.93 -11.83 -12.36
C LYS A 152 -12.65 -10.56 -12.85
N LEU A 153 -12.18 -9.99 -13.95
CA LEU A 153 -12.91 -8.92 -14.64
C LEU A 153 -14.04 -9.53 -15.47
N SER A 154 -15.09 -10.02 -14.81
CA SER A 154 -16.41 -10.14 -15.44
C SER A 154 -17.05 -8.75 -15.40
N HIS A 155 -17.64 -8.30 -16.51
CA HIS A 155 -18.27 -6.99 -16.63
C HIS A 155 -19.54 -6.85 -15.75
N GLU A 156 -19.93 -7.91 -15.05
CA GLU A 156 -21.02 -7.92 -14.09
C GLU A 156 -20.53 -8.51 -12.77
N ILE A 157 -20.83 -7.77 -11.69
CA ILE A 157 -20.51 -8.12 -10.32
C ILE A 157 -21.81 -8.69 -9.73
N GLU A 158 -21.80 -9.99 -9.44
CA GLU A 158 -23.00 -10.76 -9.06
C GLU A 158 -23.37 -10.61 -7.58
N ASN A 159 -22.39 -10.38 -6.70
CA ASN A 159 -22.63 -10.29 -5.25
C ASN A 159 -23.04 -8.86 -4.86
N SER A 160 -24.35 -8.59 -4.93
CA SER A 160 -24.95 -7.37 -4.38
C SER A 160 -26.05 -7.73 -3.38
N GLY A 161 -25.99 -7.13 -2.19
CA GLY A 161 -27.07 -7.20 -1.22
C GLY A 161 -27.67 -5.83 -0.94
N ARG A 162 -28.94 -5.83 -0.52
CA ARG A 162 -29.72 -4.63 -0.21
C ARG A 162 -30.47 -4.84 1.10
N ILE A 163 -30.39 -3.85 1.98
CA ILE A 163 -31.07 -3.87 3.28
C ILE A 163 -31.84 -2.57 3.47
N CYS A 164 -33.08 -2.67 3.95
CA CYS A 164 -33.85 -1.51 4.41
C CYS A 164 -33.33 -1.14 5.80
N ALA A 165 -32.53 -0.09 5.88
CA ALA A 165 -31.72 0.22 7.07
C ALA A 165 -32.45 1.16 8.04
N HIS A 166 -33.09 2.19 7.50
CA HIS A 166 -33.72 3.27 8.24
C HIS A 166 -35.17 3.48 7.82
N SER A 167 -35.98 4.12 8.67
CA SER A 167 -37.36 4.47 8.32
C SER A 167 -37.42 5.70 7.39
N ALA A 168 -36.36 6.51 7.40
CA ALA A 168 -36.17 7.69 6.55
C ALA A 168 -34.88 7.59 5.71
N GLY A 169 -34.59 8.63 4.92
CA GLY A 169 -33.43 8.66 4.03
C GLY A 169 -32.10 8.71 4.79
N ILE A 170 -31.16 7.84 4.43
CA ILE A 170 -29.82 7.79 5.00
C ILE A 170 -29.06 9.02 4.51
N LYS A 171 -28.39 9.72 5.42
CA LYS A 171 -27.64 10.94 5.11
C LYS A 171 -26.15 10.70 4.99
N ASP A 172 -25.61 9.83 5.83
CA ASP A 172 -24.19 9.54 5.82
C ASP A 172 -23.91 8.13 6.32
N ILE A 173 -22.73 7.62 5.95
CA ILE A 173 -22.18 6.36 6.43
C ILE A 173 -20.70 6.52 6.74
N THR A 174 -20.23 5.82 7.77
CA THR A 174 -18.81 5.69 8.06
C THR A 174 -18.49 4.25 8.46
N ALA A 175 -17.22 3.87 8.43
CA ALA A 175 -16.79 2.53 8.79
C ALA A 175 -15.59 2.58 9.72
N ILE A 176 -15.60 1.70 10.73
CA ILE A 176 -14.49 1.45 11.64
C ILE A 176 -14.34 -0.07 11.67
N ASP A 177 -13.17 -0.55 11.24
CA ASP A 177 -12.89 -1.97 11.05
C ASP A 177 -13.95 -2.66 10.16
N ASN A 178 -14.56 -3.74 10.66
CA ASN A 178 -15.61 -4.50 9.99
C ASN A 178 -17.03 -3.97 10.30
N THR A 179 -17.13 -2.85 11.01
CA THR A 179 -18.40 -2.27 11.44
C THR A 179 -18.66 -0.97 10.71
N MET A 180 -19.80 -0.90 10.04
CA MET A 180 -20.28 0.31 9.40
C MET A 180 -21.37 0.95 10.26
N TYR A 181 -21.38 2.28 10.30
CA TYR A 181 -22.40 3.09 10.95
C TYR A 181 -23.15 3.87 9.88
N SER A 182 -24.47 3.98 10.04
CA SER A 182 -25.33 4.79 9.17
C SER A 182 -26.20 5.71 10.02
N CYS A 183 -26.35 6.95 9.54
CA CYS A 183 -27.27 7.93 10.13
C CYS A 183 -28.30 8.37 9.09
N SER A 184 -29.48 8.75 9.56
CA SER A 184 -30.62 9.07 8.71
C SER A 184 -31.33 10.34 9.19
N LEU A 185 -32.37 10.74 8.47
CA LEU A 185 -33.37 11.71 8.94
C LEU A 185 -34.29 11.13 10.03
N ASP A 186 -34.24 9.82 10.27
CA ASP A 186 -34.80 9.25 11.50
C ASP A 186 -33.87 9.58 12.69
N PRO A 187 -34.35 9.58 13.94
CA PRO A 187 -33.56 10.06 15.08
C PRO A 187 -32.41 9.12 15.47
N ASN A 188 -32.10 8.11 14.67
CA ASN A 188 -31.28 6.98 15.08
C ASN A 188 -29.99 6.87 14.28
N VAL A 189 -28.93 6.43 14.95
CA VAL A 189 -27.73 5.88 14.30
C VAL A 189 -27.78 4.37 14.42
N LYS A 190 -27.41 3.65 13.36
CA LYS A 190 -27.38 2.17 13.37
C LYS A 190 -26.02 1.65 12.97
N SER A 191 -25.57 0.58 13.63
CA SER A 191 -24.35 -0.14 13.26
C SER A 191 -24.66 -1.47 12.59
N TRP A 192 -23.79 -1.83 11.64
CA TRP A 192 -23.91 -2.98 10.76
C TRP A 192 -22.56 -3.66 10.64
N MET A 193 -22.48 -4.95 10.95
CA MET A 193 -21.27 -5.74 10.73
C MET A 193 -21.30 -6.32 9.33
N LEU A 194 -20.25 -6.07 8.54
CA LEU A 194 -20.11 -6.72 7.24
C LEU A 194 -19.53 -8.13 7.45
N THR A 195 -20.31 -9.13 7.09
CA THR A 195 -19.96 -10.55 7.17
C THR A 195 -19.91 -11.16 5.77
N ASN A 196 -19.45 -12.41 5.66
CA ASN A 196 -19.43 -13.14 4.39
C ASN A 196 -20.84 -13.35 3.79
N THR A 197 -21.89 -13.24 4.61
CA THR A 197 -23.30 -13.36 4.20
C THR A 197 -23.98 -12.00 3.99
N GLY A 198 -23.25 -10.89 4.18
CA GLY A 198 -23.75 -9.54 4.03
C GLY A 198 -23.70 -8.68 5.30
N LEU A 199 -24.38 -7.54 5.24
CA LEU A 199 -24.49 -6.61 6.36
C LEU A 199 -25.51 -7.13 7.40
N VAL A 200 -25.07 -7.23 8.65
CA VAL A 200 -25.90 -7.68 9.77
C VAL A 200 -26.08 -6.53 10.75
N HIS A 201 -27.33 -6.19 11.07
CA HIS A 201 -27.62 -5.17 12.09
C HIS A 201 -27.05 -5.59 13.45
N GLN A 202 -26.35 -4.68 14.12
CA GLN A 202 -25.81 -4.92 15.45
C GLN A 202 -26.53 -4.12 16.52
N ARG A 203 -26.63 -2.80 16.32
CA ARG A 203 -27.12 -1.90 17.35
C ARG A 203 -27.80 -0.68 16.75
N THR A 204 -28.75 -0.14 17.51
CA THR A 204 -29.34 1.17 17.30
C THR A 204 -28.95 2.07 18.47
N TYR A 205 -28.59 3.29 18.15
CA TYR A 205 -28.21 4.36 19.07
C TYR A 205 -29.22 5.49 18.88
N ASP A 206 -29.72 6.01 20.00
CA ASP A 206 -30.67 7.11 20.09
C ASP A 206 -29.96 8.41 20.50
#